data_AF-A0A3P7K5X9-F1
#
_entry.id   AF-A0A3P7K5X9-F1
#
_cell.length_a   1.000
_cell.length_b   1.000
_cell.length_c   1.000
_cell.angle_alpha   90.00
_cell.angle_beta   90.00
_cell.angle_gamma   90.00
#
_symmetry.space_group_name_H-M   'P 1'
#
loop_
_entity.id
_entity.type
_entity.pdbx_description
1 polymer ?
#
loop_
_entity_poly.entity_id
_entity_poly.type
_entity_poly.pdbx_seq_one_letter_code
_entity_poly.pdbx_strand_id
1 'polypeptide(L)'
;MFSEETFPFLSAFFHFKCYGTPTSTLQQSLDLSSKVLNLVVGKFPLLRGIVNKLKQGIQNVRNIQIKDEEIASLEPKMLELMPRVSKVVNNPSLLNRVGLKGSLAILSGFNKLGAILPADERAFKAKVKAKGVTAIIAPAISEISRLENTLGL
;
A
#
# COMPACT_ATOMS: atom_id res chain seq x y z
N MET A 1 -7.46 -55.75 7.60
CA MET A 1 -7.73 -55.66 6.15
C MET A 1 -8.06 -54.21 5.86
N PHE A 2 -7.33 -53.60 4.92
CA PHE A 2 -7.40 -52.18 4.55
C PHE A 2 -8.60 -51.88 3.62
N SER A 3 -8.91 -50.57 3.51
CA SER A 3 -9.66 -49.86 2.44
C SER A 3 -11.20 -49.88 2.51
N GLU A 4 -11.97 -48.81 2.24
CA GLU A 4 -11.71 -47.49 1.60
C GLU A 4 -12.91 -46.52 1.84
N GLU A 5 -12.60 -45.22 1.89
CA GLU A 5 -13.38 -44.02 1.46
C GLU A 5 -14.79 -43.67 2.01
N THR A 6 -14.92 -42.52 2.69
CA THR A 6 -15.55 -41.29 2.11
C THR A 6 -15.39 -40.03 3.00
N PHE A 7 -14.56 -39.10 2.51
CA PHE A 7 -14.55 -37.63 2.63
C PHE A 7 -15.33 -36.89 3.75
N PRO A 8 -14.64 -36.17 4.67
CA PRO A 8 -15.18 -34.99 5.34
C PRO A 8 -14.73 -33.71 4.61
N PHE A 9 -15.05 -33.57 3.32
CA PHE A 9 -14.90 -32.31 2.60
C PHE A 9 -16.28 -31.64 2.59
N LEU A 10 -16.65 -30.84 3.60
CA LEU A 10 -17.74 -29.85 3.48
C LEU A 10 -17.91 -28.89 4.68
N SER A 11 -17.11 -28.99 5.75
CA SER A 11 -17.26 -28.10 6.93
C SER A 11 -16.18 -27.02 7.08
N ALA A 12 -15.27 -26.87 6.10
CA ALA A 12 -14.17 -25.89 6.16
C ALA A 12 -14.29 -24.72 5.17
N PHE A 13 -15.45 -24.54 4.55
CA PHE A 13 -15.73 -23.38 3.70
C PHE A 13 -16.74 -22.48 4.39
N PHE A 14 -16.46 -21.18 4.40
CA PHE A 14 -17.30 -20.10 4.92
C PHE A 14 -17.15 -19.69 6.40
N HIS A 15 -15.91 -19.47 6.84
CA HIS A 15 -15.63 -18.26 7.63
C HIS A 15 -15.23 -17.13 6.66
N PHE A 16 -16.20 -16.62 5.90
CA PHE A 16 -16.05 -15.33 5.20
C PHE A 16 -16.04 -14.24 6.26
N LYS A 17 -14.86 -13.96 6.84
CA LYS A 17 -14.58 -12.57 7.13
C LYS A 17 -14.61 -11.88 5.77
N CYS A 18 -15.54 -10.95 5.59
CA CYS A 18 -15.73 -10.17 4.37
C CYS A 18 -14.50 -9.28 4.10
N TYR A 19 -13.37 -9.88 3.76
CA TYR A 19 -12.26 -9.21 3.11
C TYR A 19 -12.63 -9.20 1.62
N GLY A 20 -12.71 -8.00 1.04
CA GLY A 20 -13.06 -7.85 -0.38
C GLY A 20 -11.98 -8.44 -1.29
N THR A 21 -12.16 -8.38 -2.61
CA THR A 21 -11.17 -8.90 -3.56
C THR A 21 -9.81 -8.19 -3.41
N PRO A 22 -8.68 -8.80 -3.84
CA PRO A 22 -7.36 -8.17 -3.81
C PRO A 22 -7.32 -6.74 -4.36
N THR A 23 -8.06 -6.47 -5.43
CA THR A 23 -8.16 -5.13 -6.05
C THR A 23 -8.92 -4.16 -5.14
N SER A 24 -9.96 -4.62 -4.46
CA SER A 24 -10.66 -3.79 -3.47
C SER A 24 -9.79 -3.47 -2.25
N THR A 25 -8.98 -4.43 -1.79
CA THR A 25 -8.01 -4.28 -0.71
C THR A 25 -6.91 -3.28 -1.11
N LEU A 26 -6.43 -3.37 -2.34
CA LEU A 26 -5.51 -2.38 -2.91
C LEU A 26 -6.13 -0.99 -2.93
N GLN A 27 -7.37 -0.85 -3.41
CA GLN A 27 -8.04 0.46 -3.49
C GLN A 27 -8.20 1.11 -2.11
N GLN A 28 -8.62 0.33 -1.10
CA GLN A 28 -8.70 0.82 0.28
C GLN A 28 -7.32 1.24 0.82
N SER A 29 -6.28 0.48 0.50
CA SER A 29 -4.89 0.81 0.89
C SER A 29 -4.39 2.10 0.25
N LEU A 30 -4.73 2.34 -1.02
CA LEU A 30 -4.41 3.58 -1.75
C LEU A 30 -5.17 4.79 -1.18
N ASP A 31 -6.43 4.61 -0.78
CA ASP A 31 -7.24 5.64 -0.12
C ASP A 31 -6.66 6.04 1.25
N LEU A 32 -6.31 5.05 2.07
CA LEU A 32 -5.66 5.28 3.36
C LEU A 32 -4.31 5.98 3.19
N SER A 33 -3.51 5.53 2.23
CA SER A 33 -2.22 6.15 1.91
C SER A 33 -2.39 7.61 1.46
N SER A 34 -3.39 7.90 0.63
CA SER A 34 -3.73 9.27 0.22
C SER A 34 -4.11 10.16 1.41
N LYS A 35 -4.84 9.62 2.41
CA LYS A 35 -5.17 10.34 3.65
C LYS A 35 -3.92 10.61 4.48
N VAL A 36 -3.04 9.63 4.68
CA VAL A 36 -1.76 9.83 5.39
C VAL A 36 -0.91 10.90 4.71
N LEU A 37 -0.81 10.87 3.39
CA LEU A 37 -0.08 11.88 2.61
C LEU A 37 -0.63 13.29 2.87
N ASN A 38 -1.95 13.47 2.94
CA ASN A 38 -2.54 14.77 3.29
C ASN A 38 -2.16 15.23 4.70
N LEU A 39 -2.14 14.31 5.69
CA LEU A 39 -1.70 14.61 7.05
C LEU A 39 -0.22 15.02 7.09
N VAL A 40 0.63 14.31 6.34
CA VAL A 40 2.06 14.62 6.23
C VAL A 40 2.28 16.00 5.61
N VAL A 41 1.51 16.41 4.60
CA VAL A 41 1.61 17.78 4.06
C VAL A 41 1.14 18.84 5.05
N GLY A 42 0.10 18.53 5.82
CA GLY A 42 -0.37 19.41 6.89
C GLY A 42 0.70 19.67 7.95
N LYS A 43 1.47 18.63 8.32
CA LYS A 43 2.54 18.74 9.31
C LYS A 43 3.86 19.24 8.75
N PHE A 44 4.20 18.87 7.52
CA PHE A 44 5.47 19.15 6.85
C PHE A 44 5.23 19.83 5.49
N PRO A 45 4.90 21.14 5.48
CA PRO A 45 4.57 21.85 4.24
C PRO A 45 5.66 21.81 3.18
N LEU A 46 6.93 21.72 3.59
CA LEU A 46 8.08 21.59 2.69
C LEU A 46 8.04 20.31 1.84
N LEU A 47 7.33 19.27 2.29
CA LEU A 47 7.18 18.01 1.56
C LEU A 47 6.03 18.06 0.53
N ARG A 48 5.28 19.16 0.43
CA ARG A 48 4.11 19.29 -0.44
C ARG A 48 4.39 18.87 -1.88
N GLY A 49 5.51 19.30 -2.46
CA GLY A 49 5.86 18.95 -3.85
C GLY A 49 6.04 17.44 -4.05
N ILE A 50 6.72 16.78 -3.11
CA ILE A 50 6.98 15.33 -3.17
C ILE A 50 5.68 14.56 -2.91
N VAL A 51 4.88 14.99 -1.93
CA VAL A 51 3.59 14.36 -1.65
C VAL A 51 2.63 14.48 -2.83
N ASN A 52 2.58 15.63 -3.49
CA ASN A 52 1.75 15.79 -4.69
C ASN A 52 2.16 14.80 -5.79
N LYS A 53 3.47 14.62 -6.02
CA LYS A 53 3.98 13.61 -6.96
C LYS A 53 3.56 12.20 -6.56
N LEU A 54 3.65 11.85 -5.27
CA LEU A 54 3.21 10.54 -4.77
C LEU A 54 1.70 10.34 -4.93
N LYS A 55 0.88 11.36 -4.69
CA LYS A 55 -0.56 11.30 -4.93
C LYS A 55 -0.87 11.05 -6.40
N GLN A 56 -0.12 11.68 -7.32
CA GLN A 56 -0.25 11.38 -8.75
C GLN A 56 0.21 9.95 -9.08
N GLY A 57 1.30 9.45 -8.48
CA GLY A 57 1.71 8.06 -8.62
C GLY A 57 0.63 7.07 -8.14
N ILE A 58 -0.02 7.35 -7.00
CA ILE A 58 -1.18 6.59 -6.52
C ILE A 58 -2.33 6.66 -7.52
N GLN A 59 -2.61 7.84 -8.09
CA GLN A 59 -3.67 7.98 -9.08
C GLN A 59 -3.36 7.17 -10.35
N ASN A 60 -2.11 7.10 -10.77
CA ASN A 60 -1.69 6.26 -11.89
C ASN A 60 -1.95 4.78 -11.62
N VAL A 61 -1.74 4.30 -10.38
CA VAL A 61 -2.11 2.92 -9.98
C VAL A 61 -3.62 2.71 -10.07
N ARG A 62 -4.43 3.68 -9.65
CA ARG A 62 -5.90 3.58 -9.76
C ARG A 62 -6.41 3.56 -11.20
N ASN A 63 -5.70 4.23 -12.09
CA ASN A 63 -6.12 4.41 -13.48
C ASN A 63 -5.70 3.24 -14.39
N ILE A 64 -4.93 2.28 -13.90
CA ILE A 64 -4.61 1.06 -14.66
C ILE A 64 -5.59 -0.07 -14.34
N GLN A 65 -5.86 -0.90 -15.33
CA GLN A 65 -6.60 -2.14 -15.11
C GLN A 65 -5.66 -3.14 -14.44
N ILE A 66 -6.03 -3.60 -13.25
CA ILE A 66 -5.32 -4.61 -12.48
C ILE A 66 -6.30 -5.76 -12.26
N LYS A 67 -5.88 -6.98 -12.57
CA LYS A 67 -6.67 -8.17 -12.27
C LYS A 67 -6.32 -8.69 -10.88
N ASP A 68 -7.30 -9.26 -10.19
CA ASP A 68 -7.11 -9.83 -8.85
C ASP A 68 -5.98 -10.89 -8.84
N GLU A 69 -5.89 -11.70 -9.90
CA GLU A 69 -4.87 -12.75 -10.04
C GLU A 69 -3.44 -12.19 -9.99
N GLU A 70 -3.21 -10.99 -10.54
CA GLU A 70 -1.89 -10.36 -10.63
C GLU A 70 -1.37 -9.92 -9.25
N ILE A 71 -2.29 -9.65 -8.31
CA ILE A 71 -1.97 -9.06 -7.01
C ILE A 71 -2.47 -9.90 -5.83
N ALA A 72 -3.07 -11.08 -6.07
CA ALA A 72 -3.58 -11.96 -5.03
C ALA A 72 -2.51 -12.31 -3.98
N SER A 73 -1.27 -12.57 -4.43
CA SER A 73 -0.14 -12.84 -3.53
C SER A 73 0.25 -11.67 -2.63
N LEU A 74 -0.19 -10.44 -2.95
CA LEU A 74 0.09 -9.22 -2.18
C LEU A 74 -1.01 -8.89 -1.19
N GLU A 75 -2.20 -9.47 -1.34
CA GLU A 75 -3.36 -9.20 -0.48
C GLU A 75 -3.06 -9.38 1.01
N PRO A 76 -2.42 -10.47 1.48
CA PRO A 76 -2.11 -10.63 2.91
C PRO A 76 -1.27 -9.47 3.45
N LYS A 77 -0.26 -9.02 2.67
CA LYS A 77 0.61 -7.90 3.05
C LYS A 77 -0.16 -6.59 3.10
N MET A 78 -1.11 -6.38 2.19
CA MET A 78 -1.97 -5.18 2.21
C MET A 78 -2.88 -5.19 3.44
N LEU A 79 -3.51 -6.33 3.74
CA LEU A 79 -4.36 -6.49 4.91
C LEU A 79 -3.62 -6.28 6.23
N GLU A 80 -2.34 -6.68 6.31
CA GLU A 80 -1.49 -6.42 7.48
C GLU A 80 -1.12 -4.94 7.63
N LEU A 81 -0.95 -4.21 6.52
CA LEU A 81 -0.59 -2.79 6.54
C LEU A 81 -1.77 -1.87 6.79
N MET A 82 -2.95 -2.18 6.25
CA MET A 82 -4.15 -1.35 6.38
C MET A 82 -4.46 -0.89 7.80
N PRO A 83 -4.51 -1.75 8.84
CA PRO A 83 -4.81 -1.30 10.20
C PRO A 83 -3.73 -0.36 10.75
N ARG A 84 -2.47 -0.55 10.35
CA ARG A 84 -1.34 0.31 10.76
C ARG A 84 -1.44 1.68 10.11
N VAL A 85 -1.68 1.73 8.80
CA VAL A 85 -1.91 3.00 8.08
C VAL A 85 -3.16 3.70 8.61
N SER A 86 -4.22 2.96 8.90
CA SER A 86 -5.45 3.48 9.51
C SER A 86 -5.20 4.11 10.89
N LYS A 87 -4.34 3.49 11.72
CA LYS A 87 -3.93 4.05 13.02
C LYS A 87 -3.31 5.44 12.87
N VAL A 88 -2.51 5.70 11.84
CA VAL A 88 -1.94 7.03 11.54
C VAL A 88 -3.02 8.03 11.17
N VAL A 89 -3.95 7.61 10.31
CA VAL A 89 -5.07 8.46 9.88
C VAL A 89 -5.94 8.86 11.08
N ASN A 90 -6.22 7.91 11.97
CA ASN A 90 -7.05 8.11 13.14
C ASN A 90 -6.33 8.83 14.29
N ASN A 91 -4.99 8.85 14.29
CA ASN A 91 -4.17 9.53 15.31
C ASN A 91 -3.11 10.45 14.66
N PRO A 92 -3.51 11.57 14.04
CA PRO A 92 -2.57 12.49 13.38
C PRO A 92 -1.49 13.05 14.31
N SER A 93 -1.75 13.08 15.63
CA SER A 93 -0.79 13.49 16.66
C SER A 93 0.47 12.64 16.70
N LEU A 94 0.45 11.42 16.13
CA LEU A 94 1.65 10.59 15.97
C LEU A 94 2.70 11.28 15.10
N LEU A 95 2.29 12.09 14.12
CA LEU A 95 3.20 12.88 13.29
C LEU A 95 3.90 14.01 14.08
N ASN A 96 3.39 14.39 15.26
CA ASN A 96 4.07 15.37 16.12
C ASN A 96 5.30 14.79 16.81
N ARG A 97 5.40 13.46 16.92
CA ARG A 97 6.54 12.76 17.53
C ARG A 97 7.70 12.57 16.57
N VAL A 98 7.48 12.88 15.29
CA VAL A 98 8.49 12.79 14.24
C VAL A 98 9.47 13.96 14.38
N GLY A 99 10.63 13.66 14.96
CA GLY A 99 11.75 14.60 15.01
C GLY A 99 12.45 14.77 13.65
N LEU A 100 13.58 15.47 13.66
CA LEU A 100 14.36 15.75 12.45
C LEU A 100 14.83 14.47 11.73
N LYS A 101 15.33 13.47 12.47
CA LYS A 101 15.76 12.18 11.89
C LYS A 101 14.60 11.45 11.20
N GLY A 102 13.42 11.43 11.83
CA GLY A 102 12.20 10.85 11.25
C GLY A 102 11.77 11.59 9.99
N SER A 103 11.86 12.92 9.99
CA SER A 103 11.52 13.77 8.83
C SER A 103 12.42 13.47 7.61
N LEU A 104 13.73 13.29 7.83
CA LEU A 104 14.67 12.90 6.78
C LEU A 104 14.39 11.49 6.24
N ALA A 105 14.01 10.57 7.13
CA ALA A 105 13.65 9.23 6.71
C ALA A 105 12.34 9.19 5.90
N ILE A 106 11.33 9.98 6.28
CA ILE A 106 10.11 10.20 5.50
C ILE A 106 10.48 10.71 4.11
N LEU A 107 11.31 11.76 4.03
CA LEU A 107 11.77 12.32 2.76
C LEU A 107 12.46 11.25 1.89
N SER A 108 13.37 10.47 2.48
CA SER A 108 14.06 9.38 1.79
C SER A 108 13.09 8.32 1.27
N GLY A 109 12.16 7.86 2.10
CA GLY A 109 11.18 6.86 1.67
C GLY A 109 10.17 7.39 0.66
N PHE A 110 9.80 8.66 0.74
CA PHE A 110 8.96 9.31 -0.26
C PHE A 110 9.67 9.43 -1.62
N ASN A 111 10.97 9.74 -1.62
CA ASN A 111 11.75 9.73 -2.86
C ASN A 111 11.82 8.32 -3.47
N LYS A 112 12.00 7.28 -2.63
CA LYS A 112 11.96 5.88 -3.08
C LYS A 112 10.59 5.50 -3.64
N LEU A 113 9.51 5.86 -2.95
CA LEU A 113 8.15 5.65 -3.43
C LEU A 113 7.90 6.37 -4.75
N GLY A 114 8.41 7.59 -4.94
CA GLY A 114 8.29 8.31 -6.21
C GLY A 114 9.06 7.64 -7.35
N ALA A 115 10.17 6.99 -7.05
CA ALA A 115 10.89 6.17 -8.03
C ALA A 115 10.14 4.87 -8.36
N ILE A 116 9.42 4.29 -7.40
CA ILE A 116 8.58 3.09 -7.59
C ILE A 116 7.33 3.44 -8.38
N LEU A 117 6.60 4.47 -7.95
CA LEU A 117 5.34 5.00 -8.45
C LEU A 117 5.57 6.41 -9.06
N PRO A 118 6.11 6.48 -10.28
CA PRO A 118 6.33 7.77 -10.94
C PRO A 118 5.01 8.54 -11.09
N ALA A 119 5.09 9.85 -10.84
CA ALA A 119 3.98 10.77 -11.00
C ALA A 119 3.56 10.94 -12.47
N ASP A 120 4.53 10.84 -13.39
CA ASP A 120 4.29 10.90 -14.82
C ASP A 120 3.60 9.60 -15.29
N GLU A 121 2.40 9.73 -15.86
CA GLU A 121 1.57 8.61 -16.28
C GLU A 121 2.23 7.78 -17.38
N ARG A 122 2.93 8.44 -18.31
CA ARG A 122 3.61 7.76 -19.42
C ARG A 122 4.76 6.90 -18.90
N ALA A 123 5.58 7.44 -17.99
CA ALA A 123 6.63 6.71 -17.30
C ALA A 123 6.08 5.56 -16.46
N PHE A 124 4.96 5.78 -15.76
CA PHE A 124 4.28 4.74 -15.00
C PHE A 124 3.81 3.59 -15.90
N LYS A 125 3.06 3.89 -16.96
CA LYS A 125 2.56 2.90 -17.92
C LYS A 125 3.70 2.15 -18.61
N ALA A 126 4.78 2.83 -18.98
CA ALA A 126 5.97 2.20 -19.54
C ALA A 126 6.59 1.19 -18.56
N LYS A 127 6.63 1.53 -17.28
CA LYS A 127 7.16 0.65 -16.23
C LYS A 127 6.26 -0.56 -15.98
N VAL A 128 4.93 -0.36 -15.94
CA VAL A 128 3.95 -1.44 -15.82
C VAL A 128 4.08 -2.38 -17.02
N LYS A 129 4.16 -1.85 -18.23
CA LYS A 129 4.34 -2.64 -19.45
C LYS A 129 5.65 -3.44 -19.43
N ALA A 130 6.73 -2.89 -18.88
CA ALA A 130 8.03 -3.54 -18.86
C ALA A 130 8.18 -4.61 -17.77
N LYS A 131 7.50 -4.47 -16.62
CA LYS A 131 7.76 -5.31 -15.43
C LYS A 131 6.52 -6.01 -14.86
N GLY A 132 5.33 -5.64 -15.30
CA GLY A 132 4.07 -6.05 -14.70
C GLY A 132 3.69 -5.25 -13.46
N VAL A 133 2.42 -5.37 -13.06
CA VAL A 133 1.83 -4.62 -11.94
C VAL A 133 2.41 -5.06 -10.60
N THR A 134 2.54 -6.37 -10.37
CA THR A 134 3.04 -6.96 -9.12
C THR A 134 4.44 -6.44 -8.78
N ALA A 135 5.31 -6.31 -9.78
CA ALA A 135 6.68 -5.82 -9.64
C ALA A 135 6.77 -4.33 -9.27
N ILE A 136 5.66 -3.60 -9.33
CA ILE A 136 5.55 -2.20 -8.91
C ILE A 136 4.86 -2.10 -7.55
N ILE A 137 3.77 -2.85 -7.34
CA ILE A 137 2.99 -2.78 -6.10
C ILE A 137 3.73 -3.43 -4.93
N ALA A 138 4.38 -4.59 -5.15
CA ALA A 138 5.13 -5.27 -4.10
C ALA A 138 6.22 -4.39 -3.44
N PRO A 139 7.12 -3.71 -4.19
CA PRO A 139 8.10 -2.82 -3.58
C PRO A 139 7.45 -1.57 -2.97
N ALA A 140 6.32 -1.08 -3.50
CA ALA A 140 5.60 0.04 -2.90
C ALA A 140 5.06 -0.34 -1.50
N ILE A 141 4.45 -1.51 -1.36
CA ILE A 141 4.00 -2.08 -0.08
C ILE A 141 5.16 -2.18 0.91
N SER A 142 6.31 -2.72 0.48
CA SER A 142 7.49 -2.84 1.34
C SER A 142 8.03 -1.49 1.82
N GLU A 143 8.08 -0.48 0.95
CA GLU A 143 8.56 0.85 1.33
C GLU A 143 7.55 1.58 2.25
N ILE A 144 6.25 1.38 2.05
CA ILE A 144 5.20 1.87 2.98
C ILE A 144 5.38 1.24 4.37
N SER A 145 5.58 -0.08 4.44
CA SER A 145 5.86 -0.78 5.70
C SER A 145 7.10 -0.24 6.41
N ARG A 146 8.17 0.04 5.65
CA ARG A 146 9.42 0.61 6.18
C ARG A 146 9.22 2.02 6.73
N LEU A 147 8.47 2.85 6.01
CA LEU A 147 8.14 4.21 6.44
C LEU A 147 7.33 4.20 7.74
N GLU A 148 6.38 3.28 7.86
CA GLU A 148 5.59 3.08 9.07
C GLU A 148 6.46 2.75 10.29
N ASN A 149 7.35 1.75 10.18
CA ASN A 149 8.31 1.42 11.23
C ASN A 149 9.20 2.61 11.63
N THR A 150 9.59 3.44 10.65
CA THR A 150 10.49 4.59 10.90
C THR A 150 9.79 5.74 11.62
N LEU A 151 8.48 5.85 11.46
CA LEU A 151 7.65 6.80 12.18
C LEU A 151 7.40 6.36 13.64
N GLY A 152 7.90 5.19 14.05
CA GLY A 152 7.68 4.62 15.38
C GLY A 152 6.21 4.28 15.63
N LEU A 153 5.51 3.90 14.56
CA LEU A 153 4.09 3.60 14.53
C LEU A 153 3.80 2.13 14.88
#